data_AF-A0A086A9Z1-F1
#
_entry.id   AF-A0A086A9Z1-F1
#
_cell.length_a   1.000
_cell.length_b   1.000
_cell.length_c   1.000
_cell.angle_alpha   90.00
_cell.angle_beta   90.00
_cell.angle_gamma   90.00
#
_symmetry.space_group_name_H-M   'P 1'
#
loop_
_entity.id
_entity.type
_entity.pdbx_description
1 polymer ?
#
loop_
_entity_poly.entity_id
_entity_poly.type
_entity_poly.pdbx_seq_one_letter_code
_entity_poly.pdbx_strand_id
1 'polypeptide(L)'
;MKINYMRAVFSLIPILICGVLLYLLYVNKVKGVLIWGVVLLTMAVFIFVFISSFMSTGKFQTEEEANKYKGKILYNNESFTIVTYSKDFVVNWNTIEAVFFINTPPLDGEYHNKEYRIFLNKEPVIINKKPLKWYDKILPAPKKQEYPMIKIDDYYNIDFNTLYPSIEKFLTNEKMPSTLLNGKFGNQVEYSKKENTIIGIPYDKLLITTGLYKIFDKGSHSEGELKEYRNNATKI
;
A
#
# COMPACT_ATOMS: atom_id res chain seq x y z
N MET A 1 -2.91 -19.40 9.26
CA MET A 1 -2.38 -20.75 9.50
C MET A 1 -0.93 -20.51 9.48
N LYS A 2 -0.37 -20.46 10.69
CA LYS A 2 1.06 -20.37 10.90
C LYS A 2 1.70 -21.49 10.09
N ILE A 3 2.82 -21.17 9.44
CA ILE A 3 3.64 -22.18 8.76
C ILE A 3 3.85 -23.32 9.75
N ASN A 4 3.44 -24.52 9.35
CA ASN A 4 3.57 -25.68 10.22
C ASN A 4 4.97 -26.27 10.02
N TYR A 5 5.96 -25.61 10.62
CA TYR A 5 7.36 -26.02 10.55
C TYR A 5 7.56 -27.47 11.00
N MET A 6 6.77 -27.93 11.98
CA MET A 6 6.80 -29.33 12.41
C MET A 6 6.37 -30.26 11.26
N ARG A 7 5.27 -29.96 10.57
CA ARG A 7 4.82 -30.75 9.41
C ARG A 7 5.81 -30.71 8.24
N ALA A 8 6.48 -29.59 8.02
CA ALA A 8 7.54 -29.46 7.01
C ALA A 8 8.78 -30.31 7.37
N VAL A 9 9.23 -30.26 8.64
CA VAL A 9 10.36 -31.08 9.12
C VAL A 9 10.03 -32.57 9.06
N PHE A 10 8.83 -32.96 9.48
CA PHE A 10 8.38 -34.36 9.42
C PHE A 10 8.18 -34.90 8.00
N SER A 11 7.96 -34.05 7.00
CA SER A 11 7.88 -34.48 5.59
C SER A 11 9.26 -34.56 4.92
N LEU A 12 10.26 -33.83 5.40
CA LEU A 12 11.64 -33.88 4.91
C LEU A 12 12.32 -35.23 5.16
N ILE A 13 12.11 -35.80 6.35
CA ILE A 13 12.70 -37.10 6.76
C ILE A 13 12.34 -38.23 5.79
N PRO A 14 11.05 -38.51 5.48
CA PRO A 14 10.68 -39.55 4.53
C PRO A 14 11.12 -39.26 3.10
N ILE A 15 11.18 -37.99 2.67
CA ILE A 15 11.75 -37.62 1.35
C ILE A 15 13.22 -38.05 1.26
N LEU A 16 14.02 -37.76 2.29
CA LEU A 16 15.42 -38.16 2.34
C LEU A 16 15.58 -39.68 2.35
N ILE A 17 14.77 -40.39 3.15
CA ILE A 17 14.77 -41.86 3.20
C ILE A 17 14.41 -42.45 1.83
N CYS A 18 13.38 -41.94 1.16
CA CYS A 18 13.01 -42.34 -0.20
C CYS A 18 14.16 -42.07 -1.19
N GLY A 19 14.86 -40.94 -1.08
CA GLY A 19 16.02 -40.63 -1.90
C GLY A 19 17.17 -41.64 -1.73
N VAL A 20 17.48 -42.01 -0.48
CA VAL A 20 18.48 -43.05 -0.18
C VAL A 20 18.03 -44.42 -0.71
N LEU A 21 16.75 -44.77 -0.55
CA LEU A 21 16.21 -46.03 -1.08
C LEU A 21 16.28 -46.08 -2.61
N LEU A 22 15.92 -45.00 -3.32
CA LEU A 22 16.06 -44.94 -4.78
C LEU A 22 17.51 -45.12 -5.23
N TYR A 23 18.46 -44.51 -4.53
CA TYR A 23 19.89 -44.70 -4.80
C TYR A 23 20.31 -46.16 -4.60
N LEU A 24 19.91 -46.80 -3.50
CA LEU A 24 20.21 -48.21 -3.24
C LEU A 24 19.57 -49.16 -4.26
N LEU A 25 18.33 -48.90 -4.67
CA LEU A 25 17.65 -49.67 -5.72
C LEU A 25 18.37 -49.56 -7.07
N TYR A 26 18.85 -48.35 -7.39
CA TYR A 26 19.62 -48.09 -8.59
C TYR A 26 20.96 -48.85 -8.58
N VAL A 27 21.75 -48.72 -7.52
CA VAL A 27 23.07 -49.38 -7.39
C VAL A 27 22.93 -50.91 -7.41
N ASN A 28 21.91 -51.45 -6.74
CA ASN A 28 21.65 -52.90 -6.69
C ASN A 28 20.92 -53.44 -7.93
N LYS A 29 20.69 -52.61 -8.97
CA LYS A 29 20.04 -52.98 -10.25
C LYS A 29 18.71 -53.71 -10.06
N VAL A 30 17.91 -53.27 -9.09
CA VAL A 30 16.60 -53.89 -8.79
C VAL A 30 15.64 -53.61 -9.95
N LYS A 31 15.11 -54.68 -10.58
CA LYS A 31 14.22 -54.58 -11.76
C LYS A 31 12.72 -54.57 -11.41
N GLY A 32 12.37 -54.68 -10.14
CA GLY A 32 10.97 -54.78 -9.69
C GLY A 32 10.21 -53.46 -9.85
N VAL A 33 9.43 -53.32 -10.92
CA VAL A 33 8.66 -52.11 -11.25
C VAL A 33 7.73 -51.68 -10.12
N LEU A 34 7.11 -52.63 -9.40
CA LEU A 34 6.26 -52.34 -8.24
C LEU A 34 7.02 -51.63 -7.11
N ILE A 35 8.27 -52.03 -6.86
CA ILE A 35 9.10 -51.45 -5.79
C ILE A 35 9.43 -49.99 -6.14
N TRP A 36 9.82 -49.73 -7.39
CA TRP A 36 10.05 -48.37 -7.89
C TRP A 36 8.79 -47.50 -7.80
N GLY A 37 7.64 -48.04 -8.21
CA GLY A 37 6.36 -47.35 -8.18
C GLY A 37 5.94 -46.94 -6.77
N VAL A 38 6.07 -47.84 -5.79
CA VAL A 38 5.75 -47.55 -4.38
C VAL A 38 6.65 -46.44 -3.83
N VAL A 39 7.98 -46.53 -4.04
CA VAL A 39 8.92 -45.53 -3.51
C VAL A 39 8.69 -44.15 -4.12
N LEU A 40 8.46 -44.07 -5.44
CA LEU A 40 8.17 -42.80 -6.12
C LEU A 40 6.83 -42.20 -5.68
N LEU A 41 5.79 -43.02 -5.52
CA LEU A 41 4.49 -42.57 -5.05
C LEU A 41 4.59 -42.01 -3.62
N THR A 42 5.27 -42.72 -2.72
CA THR A 42 5.51 -42.25 -1.35
C THR A 42 6.27 -40.92 -1.36
N MET A 43 7.33 -40.80 -2.16
CA MET A 43 8.09 -39.56 -2.29
C MET A 43 7.22 -38.40 -2.78
N ALA A 44 6.38 -38.62 -3.81
CA ALA A 44 5.47 -37.61 -4.35
C ALA A 44 4.45 -37.12 -3.31
N VAL A 45 3.87 -38.03 -2.51
CA VAL A 45 2.94 -37.67 -1.43
C VAL A 45 3.61 -36.76 -0.39
N PHE A 46 4.84 -37.10 0.04
CA PHE A 46 5.54 -36.29 1.04
C PHE A 46 6.03 -34.95 0.48
N ILE A 47 6.42 -34.88 -0.79
CA ILE A 47 6.70 -33.61 -1.48
C ILE A 47 5.44 -32.73 -1.51
N PHE A 48 4.28 -33.30 -1.82
CA PHE A 48 3.02 -32.56 -1.80
C PHE A 48 2.68 -32.02 -0.40
N VAL A 49 2.86 -32.84 0.65
CA VAL A 49 2.68 -32.41 2.04
C VAL A 49 3.68 -31.32 2.43
N PHE A 50 4.92 -31.41 1.98
CA PHE A 50 5.96 -30.41 2.20
C PHE A 50 5.56 -29.07 1.57
N ILE A 51 5.23 -29.05 0.28
CA ILE A 51 4.77 -27.83 -0.43
C ILE A 51 3.52 -27.25 0.25
N SER A 52 2.55 -28.10 0.61
CA SER A 52 1.34 -27.67 1.30
C SER A 52 1.59 -27.06 2.67
N SER A 53 2.69 -27.44 3.34
CA SER A 53 3.10 -26.84 4.62
C SER A 53 3.59 -25.39 4.48
N PHE A 54 3.94 -24.97 3.25
CA PHE A 54 4.34 -23.60 2.91
C PHE A 54 3.30 -22.84 2.06
N MET A 55 2.24 -23.47 1.57
CA MET A 55 1.21 -22.78 0.76
C MET A 55 0.44 -21.68 1.53
N SER A 56 0.52 -21.63 2.86
CA SER A 56 -0.03 -20.53 3.67
C SER A 56 0.90 -19.33 3.81
N THR A 57 2.12 -19.39 3.24
CA THR A 57 3.09 -18.31 3.32
C THR A 57 2.64 -17.16 2.42
N GLY A 58 2.23 -16.04 3.02
CA GLY A 58 1.87 -14.82 2.30
C GLY A 58 0.38 -14.53 2.17
N LYS A 59 -0.52 -15.40 2.66
CA LYS A 59 -1.96 -15.09 2.75
C LYS A 59 -2.32 -14.76 4.20
N PHE A 60 -2.63 -13.48 4.46
CA PHE A 60 -3.28 -13.09 5.71
C PHE A 60 -4.60 -13.85 5.82
N GLN A 61 -4.82 -14.54 6.94
CA GLN A 61 -6.03 -15.38 7.09
C GLN A 61 -7.23 -14.61 7.60
N THR A 62 -6.99 -13.48 8.24
CA THR A 62 -8.03 -12.60 8.75
C THR A 62 -7.68 -11.16 8.41
N GLU A 63 -8.71 -10.34 8.27
CA GLU A 63 -8.57 -8.89 8.13
C GLU A 63 -7.83 -8.29 9.33
N GLU A 64 -8.00 -8.86 10.52
CA GLU A 64 -7.29 -8.45 11.74
C GLU A 64 -5.77 -8.69 11.64
N GLU A 65 -5.34 -9.83 11.09
CA GLU A 65 -3.94 -10.10 10.80
C GLU A 65 -3.37 -9.14 9.76
N ALA A 66 -4.14 -8.80 8.71
CA ALA A 66 -3.73 -7.83 7.69
C ALA A 66 -3.64 -6.41 8.26
N ASN A 67 -4.62 -6.01 9.08
CA ASN A 67 -4.70 -4.71 9.74
C ASN A 67 -3.55 -4.50 10.74
N LYS A 68 -2.97 -5.56 11.32
CA LYS A 68 -1.78 -5.43 12.17
C LYS A 68 -0.57 -4.80 11.46
N TYR A 69 -0.49 -4.92 10.14
CA TYR A 69 0.62 -4.39 9.34
C TYR A 69 0.29 -3.07 8.64
N LYS A 70 -0.97 -2.64 8.67
CA LYS A 70 -1.38 -1.33 8.16
C LYS A 70 -0.93 -0.22 9.13
N GLY A 71 -0.65 0.95 8.56
CA GLY A 71 -0.35 2.16 9.29
C GLY A 71 -1.55 2.63 10.13
N LYS A 72 -1.23 3.22 11.27
CA LYS A 72 -2.19 3.93 12.13
C LYS A 72 -1.79 5.38 12.26
N ILE A 73 -2.76 6.25 12.48
CA ILE A 73 -2.51 7.67 12.65
C ILE A 73 -2.87 8.07 14.07
N LEU A 74 -1.88 8.55 14.82
CA LEU A 74 -2.07 9.07 16.17
C LEU A 74 -2.00 10.59 16.14
N TYR A 75 -2.94 11.24 16.82
CA TYR A 75 -3.04 12.70 16.84
C TYR A 75 -2.71 13.24 18.22
N ASN A 76 -2.02 14.36 18.25
CA ASN A 76 -1.92 15.23 19.41
C ASN A 76 -2.17 16.69 18.96
N ASN A 77 -2.06 17.64 19.91
CA ASN A 77 -2.39 19.03 19.63
C ASN A 77 -1.37 19.74 18.72
N GLU A 78 -0.12 19.28 18.67
CA GLU A 78 0.98 19.94 17.96
C GLU A 78 1.37 19.21 16.67
N SER A 79 1.08 17.91 16.60
CA SER A 79 1.56 17.00 15.58
C SER A 79 0.61 15.81 15.39
N PHE A 80 0.80 15.09 14.29
CA PHE A 80 0.30 13.74 14.12
C PHE A 80 1.47 12.79 13.84
N THR A 81 1.26 11.52 14.14
CA THR A 81 2.26 10.46 13.94
C THR A 81 1.67 9.36 13.07
N ILE A 82 2.33 9.08 11.95
CA ILE A 82 2.02 7.91 11.12
C ILE A 82 2.85 6.76 11.66
N VAL A 83 2.17 5.84 12.34
CA VAL A 83 2.76 4.67 12.98
C VAL A 83 2.74 3.52 11.99
N THR A 84 3.91 3.17 11.45
CA THR A 84 4.03 2.00 10.55
C THR A 84 4.73 0.84 11.26
N TYR A 85 4.78 -0.32 10.61
CA TYR A 85 5.46 -1.49 11.16
C TYR A 85 6.96 -1.25 11.42
N SER A 86 7.63 -0.47 10.56
CA SER A 86 9.10 -0.30 10.61
C SER A 86 9.56 1.04 11.14
N LYS A 87 8.80 2.11 10.90
CA LYS A 87 9.16 3.50 11.22
C LYS A 87 7.93 4.30 11.66
N ASP A 88 8.13 5.27 12.52
CA ASP A 88 7.13 6.28 12.83
C ASP A 88 7.55 7.61 12.22
N PHE A 89 6.61 8.29 11.56
CA PHE A 89 6.79 9.62 10.99
C PHE A 89 6.01 10.62 11.83
N VAL A 90 6.72 11.52 12.52
CA VAL A 90 6.11 12.57 13.31
C VAL A 90 6.10 13.86 12.49
N VAL A 91 4.91 14.42 12.31
CA VAL A 91 4.64 15.60 11.48
C VAL A 91 3.95 16.66 12.31
N ASN A 92 4.62 17.79 12.53
CA ASN A 92 4.02 18.91 13.26
C ASN A 92 3.05 19.66 12.35
N TRP A 93 1.88 20.03 12.85
CA TRP A 93 0.87 20.75 12.07
C TRP A 93 1.43 22.06 11.49
N ASN A 94 2.27 22.76 12.26
CA ASN A 94 2.91 24.00 11.82
C ASN A 94 3.90 23.84 10.65
N THR A 95 4.41 22.63 10.40
CA THR A 95 5.33 22.34 9.29
C THR A 95 4.62 22.05 7.97
N ILE A 96 3.31 21.85 7.99
CA ILE A 96 2.55 21.53 6.78
C ILE A 96 2.44 22.79 5.93
N GLU A 97 2.86 22.68 4.68
CA GLU A 97 2.75 23.73 3.67
C GLU A 97 1.43 23.61 2.91
N ALA A 98 1.11 22.41 2.46
CA ALA A 98 -0.10 22.15 1.69
C ALA A 98 -0.59 20.71 1.89
N VAL A 99 -1.90 20.52 1.78
CA VAL A 99 -2.56 19.22 1.79
C VAL A 99 -3.45 19.12 0.56
N PHE A 100 -3.23 18.06 -0.20
CA PHE A 100 -4.06 17.69 -1.34
C PHE A 100 -4.70 16.33 -1.09
N PHE A 101 -5.94 16.20 -1.53
CA PHE A 101 -6.65 14.93 -1.55
C PHE A 101 -6.84 14.47 -2.98
N ILE A 102 -6.44 13.24 -3.22
CA ILE A 102 -6.52 12.56 -4.50
C ILE A 102 -7.56 11.46 -4.34
N ASN A 103 -8.53 11.47 -5.23
CA ASN A 103 -9.46 10.38 -5.41
C ASN A 103 -9.24 9.84 -6.81
N THR A 104 -8.79 8.58 -6.92
CA THR A 104 -8.60 7.89 -8.19
C THR A 104 -9.60 6.74 -8.29
N PRO A 105 -10.32 6.59 -9.42
CA PRO A 105 -11.21 5.46 -9.62
C PRO A 105 -10.36 4.18 -9.69
N PRO A 106 -10.85 3.07 -9.15
CA PRO A 106 -10.10 1.82 -9.17
C PRO A 106 -9.94 1.37 -10.62
N LEU A 107 -8.73 1.00 -11.01
CA LEU A 107 -8.50 0.23 -12.23
C LEU A 107 -8.87 -1.24 -11.98
N ASP A 108 -9.02 -2.03 -13.05
CA ASP A 108 -9.34 -3.46 -12.93
C ASP A 108 -8.29 -4.18 -12.07
N GLY A 109 -8.73 -4.71 -10.93
CA GLY A 109 -7.87 -5.41 -9.97
C GLY A 109 -7.22 -4.50 -8.91
N GLU A 110 -7.44 -3.18 -8.97
CA GLU A 110 -7.02 -2.24 -7.93
C GLU A 110 -8.18 -1.98 -6.95
N TYR A 111 -7.84 -1.78 -5.68
CA TYR A 111 -8.78 -1.24 -4.70
C TYR A 111 -8.90 0.28 -4.91
N HIS A 112 -10.03 0.87 -4.54
CA HIS A 112 -10.20 2.33 -4.54
C HIS A 112 -9.00 2.97 -3.83
N ASN A 113 -8.35 3.93 -4.49
CA ASN A 113 -7.18 4.61 -3.94
C ASN A 113 -7.56 6.05 -3.65
N LYS A 114 -7.92 6.31 -2.39
CA LYS A 114 -7.97 7.67 -1.85
C LYS A 114 -6.63 7.94 -1.20
N GLU A 115 -6.03 9.08 -1.50
CA GLU A 115 -4.70 9.44 -1.01
C GLU A 115 -4.66 10.90 -0.57
N TYR A 116 -4.07 11.15 0.60
CA TYR A 116 -3.62 12.48 0.99
C TYR A 116 -2.16 12.64 0.63
N ARG A 117 -1.84 13.74 -0.04
CA ARG A 117 -0.47 14.22 -0.24
C ARG A 117 -0.24 15.47 0.60
N ILE A 118 0.66 15.34 1.56
CA ILE A 118 0.98 16.38 2.53
C ILE A 118 2.38 16.87 2.24
N PHE A 119 2.49 18.12 1.81
CA PHE A 119 3.76 18.80 1.59
C PHE A 119 4.18 19.52 2.87
N LEU A 120 5.44 19.37 3.25
CA LEU A 120 6.02 19.94 4.44
C LEU A 120 7.06 21.00 4.07
N ASN A 121 7.23 22.03 4.90
CA ASN A 121 8.33 22.99 4.77
C ASN A 121 9.63 22.52 5.45
N LYS A 122 9.57 21.38 6.14
CA LYS A 122 10.69 20.75 6.85
C LYS A 122 10.53 19.23 6.81
N GLU A 123 11.66 18.53 6.79
CA GLU A 123 11.67 17.07 6.90
C GLU A 123 10.93 16.59 8.17
N PRO A 124 10.10 15.54 8.06
CA PRO A 124 9.43 14.95 9.22
C PRO A 124 10.46 14.27 10.13
N VAL A 125 10.13 14.14 11.42
CA VAL A 125 10.98 13.40 12.35
C VAL A 125 10.69 11.92 12.18
N ILE A 126 11.73 11.16 11.79
CA ILE A 126 11.61 9.71 11.54
C ILE A 126 12.19 8.94 12.73
N ILE A 127 11.36 8.11 13.37
CA ILE A 127 11.76 7.23 14.48
C ILE A 127 11.78 5.79 13.96
N ASN A 128 12.98 5.22 13.84
CA ASN A 128 13.15 3.84 13.38
C ASN A 128 12.91 2.84 14.53
N LYS A 129 11.94 1.94 14.40
CA LYS A 129 11.66 0.91 15.42
C LYS A 129 12.69 -0.21 15.45
N LYS A 130 13.32 -0.49 14.31
CA LYS A 130 14.43 -1.43 14.18
C LYS A 130 15.55 -0.76 13.39
N PRO A 131 16.74 -0.56 13.98
CA PRO A 131 17.85 0.04 13.27
C PRO A 131 18.46 -1.00 12.31
N LEU A 132 18.13 -0.93 11.02
CA LEU A 132 18.84 -1.68 9.97
C LEU A 132 20.15 -0.96 9.62
N LYS A 133 21.05 -0.88 10.61
CA LYS A 133 22.30 -0.06 10.57
C LYS A 133 23.21 -0.34 9.38
N TRP A 134 23.07 -1.49 8.72
CA TRP A 134 23.91 -1.89 7.58
C TRP A 134 23.32 -1.45 6.24
N TYR A 135 21.99 -1.41 6.10
CA TYR A 135 21.30 -1.03 4.87
C TYR A 135 21.36 0.49 4.65
N ASP A 136 21.23 1.27 5.74
CA ASP A 136 21.27 2.73 5.71
C ASP A 136 22.65 3.31 5.32
N LYS A 137 23.73 2.50 5.33
CA LYS A 137 25.10 2.93 4.99
C LYS A 137 25.44 2.82 3.50
N ILE A 138 24.71 1.99 2.75
CA ILE A 138 25.05 1.65 1.36
C ILE A 138 24.34 2.60 0.39
N LEU A 139 23.19 3.15 0.78
CA LEU A 139 22.42 4.04 -0.07
C LEU A 139 22.85 5.50 0.16
N PRO A 140 23.12 6.26 -0.91
CA PRO A 140 23.33 7.70 -0.78
C PRO A 140 22.09 8.32 -0.14
N ALA A 141 22.30 9.28 0.76
CA ALA A 141 21.20 10.02 1.36
C ALA A 141 20.34 10.62 0.24
N PRO A 142 19.00 10.51 0.32
CA PRO A 142 18.12 11.06 -0.70
C PRO A 142 18.38 12.57 -0.82
N LYS A 143 18.32 13.08 -2.06
CA LYS A 143 18.44 14.52 -2.28
C LYS A 143 17.35 15.23 -1.50
N LYS A 144 17.75 16.25 -0.74
CA LYS A 144 16.84 17.07 0.04
C LYS A 144 15.86 17.76 -0.91
N GLN A 145 14.57 17.45 -0.78
CA GLN A 145 13.52 18.15 -1.49
C GLN A 145 13.24 19.48 -0.77
N GLU A 146 12.90 20.52 -1.52
CA GLU A 146 12.49 21.80 -0.93
C GLU A 146 11.24 21.63 -0.06
N TYR A 147 10.29 20.84 -0.55
CA TYR A 147 9.07 20.46 0.16
C TYR A 147 8.93 18.93 0.26
N PRO A 148 9.38 18.30 1.36
CA PRO A 148 9.19 16.87 1.57
C PRO A 148 7.71 16.50 1.53
N MET A 149 7.38 15.44 0.79
CA MET A 149 6.02 14.96 0.62
C MET A 149 5.78 13.66 1.40
N ILE A 150 4.70 13.63 2.15
CA ILE A 150 4.17 12.42 2.79
C ILE A 150 2.89 12.00 2.08
N LYS A 151 2.79 10.70 1.80
CA LYS A 151 1.61 10.06 1.22
C LYS A 151 0.93 9.20 2.28
N ILE A 152 -0.39 9.34 2.39
CA ILE A 152 -1.24 8.53 3.26
C ILE A 152 -2.42 8.08 2.42
N ASP A 153 -2.52 6.79 2.14
CA ASP A 153 -3.62 6.19 1.39
C ASP A 153 -4.52 5.30 2.28
N ASP A 154 -5.74 5.04 1.80
CA ASP A 154 -6.76 4.25 2.48
C ASP A 154 -6.49 2.74 2.44
N TYR A 155 -5.64 2.28 1.53
CA TYR A 155 -5.26 0.87 1.45
C TYR A 155 -4.31 0.47 2.59
N TYR A 156 -3.25 1.24 2.80
CA TYR A 156 -2.18 0.98 3.75
C TYR A 156 -2.45 1.58 5.14
N ASN A 157 -3.45 2.43 5.33
CA ASN A 157 -3.75 3.06 6.63
C ASN A 157 -5.19 2.80 7.09
N ILE A 158 -5.34 2.21 8.28
CA ILE A 158 -6.67 1.89 8.85
C ILE A 158 -7.42 3.18 9.22
N ASP A 159 -6.69 4.16 9.74
CA ASP A 159 -7.27 5.39 10.28
C ASP A 159 -7.35 6.50 9.22
N PHE A 160 -7.31 6.17 7.92
CA PHE A 160 -7.32 7.15 6.83
C PHE A 160 -8.45 8.18 6.96
N ASN A 161 -9.67 7.73 7.28
CA ASN A 161 -10.85 8.58 7.42
C ASN A 161 -10.78 9.55 8.60
N THR A 162 -9.86 9.34 9.56
CA THR A 162 -9.67 10.22 10.72
C THR A 162 -8.79 11.44 10.41
N LEU A 163 -8.11 11.45 9.27
CA LEU A 163 -7.21 12.55 8.91
C LEU A 163 -8.00 13.80 8.51
N TYR A 164 -9.09 13.62 7.75
CA TYR A 164 -10.00 14.70 7.36
C TYR A 164 -10.46 15.57 8.54
N PRO A 165 -11.11 15.03 9.60
CA PRO A 165 -11.56 15.84 10.72
C PRO A 165 -10.39 16.43 11.52
N SER A 166 -9.21 15.81 11.46
CA SER A 166 -8.00 16.33 12.11
C SER A 166 -7.44 17.55 11.37
N ILE A 167 -7.44 17.53 10.03
CA ILE A 167 -7.06 18.68 9.21
C ILE A 167 -8.02 19.84 9.44
N GLU A 168 -9.33 19.59 9.47
CA GLU A 168 -10.34 20.61 9.80
C GLU A 168 -10.04 21.25 11.16
N LYS A 169 -9.76 20.43 12.17
CA LYS A 169 -9.51 20.89 13.54
C LYS A 169 -8.20 21.66 13.72
N PHE A 170 -7.13 21.25 13.05
CA PHE A 170 -5.78 21.74 13.35
C PHE A 170 -5.18 22.67 12.29
N LEU A 171 -5.69 22.69 11.06
CA LEU A 171 -5.15 23.49 9.97
C LEU A 171 -6.12 24.56 9.45
N THR A 172 -7.37 24.19 9.14
CA THR A 172 -8.29 25.14 8.49
C THR A 172 -9.20 25.86 9.47
N ASN A 173 -9.60 25.22 10.58
CA ASN A 173 -10.68 25.68 11.46
C ASN A 173 -12.02 25.91 10.72
N GLU A 174 -12.17 25.36 9.51
CA GLU A 174 -13.35 25.46 8.67
C GLU A 174 -13.92 24.06 8.44
N LYS A 175 -15.25 23.94 8.53
CA LYS A 175 -15.94 22.71 8.15
C LYS A 175 -15.85 22.55 6.64
N MET A 176 -15.15 21.52 6.21
CA MET A 176 -15.11 21.15 4.81
C MET A 176 -16.41 20.39 4.45
N PRO A 177 -16.79 20.36 3.17
CA PRO A 177 -17.95 19.61 2.73
C PRO A 177 -17.71 18.11 2.91
N SER A 178 -18.63 17.41 3.58
CA SER A 178 -18.58 15.94 3.73
C SER A 178 -18.56 15.18 2.39
N THR A 179 -19.03 15.83 1.32
CA THR A 179 -18.99 15.33 -0.06
C THR A 179 -17.58 15.28 -0.65
N LEU A 180 -16.57 15.89 0.00
CA LEU A 180 -15.19 15.90 -0.47
C LEU A 180 -14.60 14.50 -0.62
N LEU A 181 -14.81 13.66 0.40
CA LEU A 181 -14.33 12.28 0.42
C LEU A 181 -15.07 11.39 -0.59
N ASN A 182 -16.19 11.88 -1.14
CA ASN A 182 -16.98 11.24 -2.18
C ASN A 182 -16.72 11.87 -3.56
N GLY A 183 -15.53 12.48 -3.73
CA GLY A 183 -15.13 13.28 -4.89
C GLY A 183 -15.66 12.72 -6.21
N LYS A 184 -16.26 13.60 -7.01
CA LYS A 184 -16.87 13.23 -8.30
C LYS A 184 -15.76 12.99 -9.33
N PHE A 185 -15.84 11.88 -10.04
CA PHE A 185 -15.01 11.58 -11.21
C PHE A 185 -15.74 12.01 -12.49
N GLY A 186 -14.98 12.37 -13.52
CA GLY A 186 -15.51 12.74 -14.83
C GLY A 186 -15.78 14.23 -15.01
N ASN A 187 -15.74 14.66 -16.26
CA ASN A 187 -16.08 16.03 -16.63
C ASN A 187 -17.55 16.29 -16.29
N GLN A 188 -17.90 17.45 -15.72
CA GLN A 188 -19.29 17.87 -15.65
C GLN A 188 -19.82 17.98 -17.09
N VAL A 189 -20.74 17.08 -17.45
CA VAL A 189 -21.43 17.12 -18.74
C VAL A 189 -22.72 17.90 -18.53
N GLU A 190 -22.73 19.17 -18.91
CA GLU A 190 -23.98 19.88 -19.10
C GLU A 190 -24.63 19.37 -20.38
N TYR A 191 -25.64 18.53 -20.23
CA TYR A 191 -26.47 18.12 -21.35
C TYR A 191 -27.37 19.30 -21.77
N SER A 192 -26.84 20.23 -22.55
CA SER A 192 -27.68 21.27 -23.16
C SER A 192 -28.51 20.63 -24.28
N LYS A 193 -29.82 20.50 -24.09
CA LYS A 193 -30.76 20.16 -25.16
C LYS A 193 -30.87 21.35 -26.11
N LYS A 194 -30.09 21.35 -27.18
CA LYS A 194 -30.40 22.09 -28.39
C LYS A 194 -30.65 21.05 -29.48
N GLU A 195 -31.87 21.04 -30.03
CA GLU A 195 -32.24 20.29 -31.23
C GLU A 195 -31.85 18.79 -31.22
N ASN A 196 -32.66 17.96 -30.54
CA ASN A 196 -32.68 16.48 -30.62
C ASN A 196 -31.35 15.70 -30.54
N THR A 197 -30.25 16.34 -30.13
CA THR A 197 -28.93 15.71 -30.03
C THR A 197 -28.36 15.90 -28.63
N ILE A 198 -27.88 14.80 -28.04
CA ILE A 198 -27.18 14.81 -26.77
C ILE A 198 -25.74 15.23 -27.08
N ILE A 199 -25.37 16.46 -26.74
CA ILE A 199 -23.97 16.90 -26.87
C ILE A 199 -23.18 16.28 -25.71
N GLY A 200 -22.39 15.24 -26.02
CA GLY A 200 -21.44 14.64 -25.09
C GLY A 200 -20.20 15.53 -24.86
N ILE A 201 -19.23 15.03 -24.10
CA ILE A 201 -17.93 15.70 -23.90
C ILE A 201 -17.30 15.93 -25.29
N PRO A 202 -16.90 17.16 -25.65
CA PRO A 202 -16.27 17.41 -26.94
C PRO A 202 -14.92 16.68 -27.00
N TYR A 203 -14.60 16.10 -28.17
CA TYR A 203 -13.44 15.21 -28.37
C TYR A 203 -12.07 15.82 -27.99
N ASP A 204 -12.00 17.15 -27.91
CA ASP A 204 -10.82 17.93 -27.56
C ASP A 204 -10.59 18.07 -26.04
N LYS A 205 -11.57 17.70 -25.20
CA LYS A 205 -11.43 17.73 -23.75
C LYS A 205 -10.95 16.40 -23.19
N LEU A 206 -9.79 16.43 -22.54
CA LEU A 206 -9.32 15.32 -21.70
C LEU A 206 -10.37 14.95 -20.65
N LEU A 207 -10.63 13.65 -20.52
CA LEU A 207 -11.45 13.10 -19.46
C LEU A 207 -10.72 13.24 -18.13
N ILE A 208 -11.31 13.97 -17.18
CA ILE A 208 -10.81 14.00 -15.80
C ILE A 208 -11.12 12.65 -15.15
N THR A 209 -10.12 11.78 -15.13
CA THR A 209 -10.21 10.46 -14.48
C THR A 209 -9.87 10.52 -13.01
N THR A 210 -9.07 11.50 -12.56
CA THR A 210 -8.63 11.63 -11.16
C THR A 210 -9.11 12.95 -10.57
N GLY A 211 -9.76 12.89 -9.41
CA GLY A 211 -10.13 14.08 -8.65
C GLY A 211 -8.95 14.52 -7.78
N LEU A 212 -8.33 15.66 -8.12
CA LEU A 212 -7.30 16.30 -7.29
C LEU A 212 -7.91 17.53 -6.62
N TYR A 213 -7.97 17.53 -5.29
CA TYR A 213 -8.62 18.57 -4.49
C TYR A 213 -7.63 19.21 -3.54
N LYS A 214 -7.61 20.55 -3.49
CA LYS A 214 -6.77 21.31 -2.58
C LYS A 214 -7.51 21.53 -1.26
N ILE A 215 -7.05 20.85 -0.21
CA ILE A 215 -7.65 20.91 1.14
C ILE A 215 -7.11 22.09 1.94
N PHE A 216 -5.79 22.27 1.93
CA PHE A 216 -5.11 23.32 2.67
C PHE A 216 -3.87 23.76 1.90
N ASP A 217 -3.55 25.05 1.94
CA ASP A 217 -2.36 25.59 1.29
C ASP A 217 -2.01 26.96 1.87
N LYS A 218 -0.79 27.09 2.42
CA LYS A 218 -0.28 28.37 2.96
C LYS A 218 0.12 29.36 1.86
N GLY A 219 0.39 28.89 0.65
CA GLY A 219 0.72 29.74 -0.50
C GLY A 219 2.14 30.33 -0.49
N SER A 220 3.12 29.71 0.18
CA SER A 220 4.53 30.15 0.05
C SER A 220 5.07 29.92 -1.37
N HIS A 221 6.18 30.55 -1.78
CA HIS A 221 6.72 30.36 -3.13
C HIS A 221 7.13 28.90 -3.36
N SER A 222 6.53 28.22 -4.35
CA SER A 222 6.83 26.81 -4.64
C SER A 222 7.48 26.64 -6.01
N GLU A 223 8.62 25.95 -6.01
CA GLU A 223 9.17 25.29 -7.21
C GLU A 223 8.87 23.77 -7.17
N GLY A 224 9.12 23.07 -8.27
CA GLY A 224 9.01 21.61 -8.36
C GLY A 224 7.58 21.05 -8.22
N GLU A 225 7.48 19.87 -7.58
CA GLU A 225 6.25 19.05 -7.53
C GLU A 225 5.05 19.82 -6.91
N LEU A 226 5.27 20.60 -5.84
CA LEU A 226 4.19 21.37 -5.20
C LEU A 226 3.54 22.39 -6.16
N LYS A 227 4.30 22.96 -7.09
CA LYS A 227 3.77 23.89 -8.10
C LYS A 227 2.78 23.20 -9.05
N GLU A 228 3.08 21.97 -9.46
CA GLU A 228 2.20 21.18 -10.33
C GLU A 228 0.89 20.85 -9.60
N TYR A 229 0.98 20.48 -8.32
CA TYR A 229 -0.19 20.25 -7.48
C TYR A 229 -1.09 21.47 -7.38
N ARG A 230 -0.52 22.65 -7.12
CA ARG A 230 -1.27 23.90 -7.01
C ARG A 230 -1.98 24.29 -8.31
N ASN A 231 -1.34 24.04 -9.46
CA ASN A 231 -1.89 24.39 -10.76
C ASN A 231 -3.03 23.47 -11.19
N ASN A 232 -2.95 22.19 -10.83
CA ASN A 232 -3.88 21.17 -11.28
C ASN A 232 -5.01 20.88 -10.27
N ALA A 233 -4.87 21.30 -9.01
CA ALA A 233 -5.85 21.01 -7.98
C ALA A 233 -7.11 21.86 -8.11
N THR A 234 -8.25 21.20 -7.95
CA THR A 234 -9.55 21.85 -7.83
C THR A 234 -9.65 22.48 -6.44
N LYS A 235 -10.03 23.76 -6.38
CA LYS A 235 -10.34 24.42 -5.11
C LYS A 235 -11.70 23.93 -4.62
N ILE A 236 -11.78 23.65 -3.33
CA ILE A 236 -13.00 23.24 -2.63
C ILE A 236 -13.71 24.49 -2.11
#